data_AF-A0A4Y7PDS9-F1
#
_entry.id   AF-A0A4Y7PDS9-F1
#
_cell.length_a   1.000
_cell.length_b   1.000
_cell.length_c   1.000
_cell.angle_alpha   90.00
_cell.angle_beta   90.00
_cell.angle_gamma   90.00
#
_symmetry.space_group_name_H-M   'P 1'
#
loop_
_entity.id
_entity.type
_entity.pdbx_description
1 polymer ?
#
loop_
_entity_poly.entity_id
_entity_poly.type
_entity_poly.pdbx_seq_one_letter_code
_entity_poly.pdbx_strand_id
1 'polypeptide(L)'
;MQEYSLTDFPHLQCLEYSGGSIPISEWKLPSLSHVVVKHASLDEHLPHAQLTSVDLTLGFSIMSYRTTESFTHALHRMTSLRELKLTVECHPEGYIRFDPTTNLEPRSVHIDVLHVTIKRLTDADDAQHIYSTLMHFSPKYVSLTLADLADSCPLAFFATREGNMFPYGSTIDIRVVQLLNPFEVWDYFPVLTSVIEDCNIAETVHVEIPAGVFVASEGEPDEWECYSSVRTLQFRGCRQLSELNEFADHLISPEEGKGLLSLEVYSCHGISGEFLEELKGTVGEKIRWTPR
;
A
#
# COMPACT_ATOMS: atom_id res chain seq x y z
N MET A 1 36.59 -18.63 -31.19
CA MET A 1 36.12 -17.28 -30.82
C MET A 1 35.89 -17.34 -29.32
N GLN A 2 36.77 -16.74 -28.52
CA GLN A 2 36.57 -16.65 -27.07
C GLN A 2 35.57 -15.51 -26.85
N GLU A 3 34.36 -15.85 -26.41
CA GLU A 3 33.44 -14.85 -25.89
C GLU A 3 34.02 -14.34 -24.57
N TYR A 4 34.38 -13.06 -24.53
CA TYR A 4 34.74 -12.40 -23.28
C TYR A 4 33.44 -12.28 -22.47
N SER A 5 33.23 -13.18 -21.51
CA SER A 5 32.12 -13.06 -20.58
C SER A 5 32.42 -11.88 -19.64
N LEU A 6 31.75 -10.76 -19.86
CA LEU A 6 31.72 -9.65 -18.90
C LEU A 6 30.93 -10.11 -17.66
N THR A 7 31.64 -10.52 -16.61
CA THR A 7 31.05 -11.01 -15.35
C THR A 7 31.46 -10.19 -14.13
N ASP A 8 32.33 -9.18 -14.27
CA ASP A 8 32.81 -8.37 -13.14
C ASP A 8 32.35 -6.92 -13.30
N PHE A 9 31.48 -6.48 -12.39
CA PHE A 9 30.90 -5.13 -12.40
C PHE A 9 31.06 -4.47 -11.02
N PRO A 10 32.28 -4.10 -10.62
CA PRO A 10 32.57 -3.65 -9.25
C PRO A 10 31.89 -2.34 -8.87
N HIS A 11 31.47 -1.54 -9.86
CA HIS A 11 30.84 -0.24 -9.66
C HIS A 11 29.36 -0.19 -10.08
N LEU A 12 28.77 -1.32 -10.48
CA LEU A 12 27.36 -1.34 -10.85
C LEU A 12 26.51 -1.22 -9.59
N GLN A 13 25.79 -0.10 -9.47
CA GLN A 13 24.91 0.19 -8.32
C GLN A 13 23.45 -0.13 -8.60
N CYS A 14 23.04 -0.04 -9.86
CA CYS A 14 21.67 -0.29 -10.29
C CYS A 14 21.65 -1.30 -11.44
N LEU A 15 20.80 -2.31 -11.31
CA LEU A 15 20.53 -3.29 -12.35
C LEU A 15 19.05 -3.25 -12.72
N GLU A 16 18.75 -2.93 -13.97
CA GLU A 16 17.40 -3.02 -14.51
C GLU A 16 17.34 -4.16 -15.54
N TYR A 17 16.33 -5.02 -15.40
CA TYR A 17 16.06 -6.03 -16.40
C TYR A 17 14.58 -6.35 -16.53
N SER A 18 14.20 -6.85 -17.71
CA SER A 18 12.83 -7.21 -18.04
C SER A 18 12.76 -8.48 -18.88
N GLY A 19 11.93 -9.44 -18.48
CA GLY A 19 11.71 -10.69 -19.23
C GLY A 19 12.91 -11.65 -19.29
N GLY A 20 12.68 -12.93 -18.99
CA GLY A 20 13.68 -13.99 -19.10
C GLY A 20 14.63 -14.12 -17.91
N SER A 21 15.39 -15.23 -17.86
CA SER A 21 16.42 -15.47 -16.85
C SER A 21 17.74 -14.87 -17.32
N ILE A 22 18.27 -13.89 -16.58
CA ILE A 22 19.66 -13.45 -16.74
C ILE A 22 20.52 -14.33 -15.84
N PRO A 23 21.68 -14.86 -16.28
CA PRO A 23 22.58 -15.64 -15.45
C PRO A 23 23.35 -14.73 -14.46
N ILE A 24 22.62 -14.05 -13.58
CA ILE A 24 23.17 -13.10 -12.57
C ILE A 24 24.08 -13.83 -11.58
N SER A 25 23.88 -15.14 -11.41
CA SER A 25 24.72 -16.01 -10.58
C SER A 25 26.20 -15.98 -10.93
N GLU A 26 26.55 -15.67 -12.17
CA GLU A 26 27.94 -15.58 -12.62
C GLU A 26 28.54 -14.19 -12.40
N TRP A 27 27.73 -13.19 -12.06
CA TRP A 27 28.15 -11.79 -11.99
C TRP A 27 28.65 -11.42 -10.58
N LYS A 28 29.79 -10.71 -10.53
CA LYS A 28 30.28 -10.06 -9.30
C LYS A 28 29.72 -8.65 -9.21
N LEU A 29 28.80 -8.46 -8.28
CA LEU A 29 28.03 -7.22 -8.12
C LEU A 29 28.20 -6.61 -6.71
N PRO A 30 29.43 -6.34 -6.23
CA PRO A 30 29.66 -5.94 -4.84
C PRO A 30 29.08 -4.58 -4.45
N SER A 31 28.77 -3.72 -5.42
CA SER A 31 28.21 -2.37 -5.18
C SER A 31 26.72 -2.26 -5.49
N LEU A 32 26.07 -3.38 -5.87
CA LEU A 32 24.67 -3.36 -6.28
C LEU A 32 23.75 -3.09 -5.08
N SER A 33 23.06 -1.97 -5.09
CA SER A 33 22.14 -1.57 -4.03
C SER A 33 20.70 -1.39 -4.53
N HIS A 34 20.52 -1.26 -5.85
CA HIS A 34 19.22 -1.04 -6.48
C HIS A 34 18.96 -2.08 -7.57
N VAL A 35 17.76 -2.68 -7.57
CA VAL A 35 17.32 -3.54 -8.68
C VAL A 35 15.92 -3.14 -9.16
N VAL A 36 15.75 -3.10 -10.47
CA VAL A 36 14.45 -2.94 -11.14
C VAL A 36 14.16 -4.20 -11.96
N VAL A 37 13.12 -4.94 -11.62
CA VAL A 37 12.72 -6.18 -12.29
C VAL A 37 11.33 -6.00 -12.89
N LYS A 38 11.21 -6.09 -14.21
CA LYS A 38 9.92 -5.93 -14.90
C LYS A 38 9.51 -7.21 -15.59
N HIS A 39 8.36 -7.77 -15.20
CA HIS A 39 7.85 -9.02 -15.76
C HIS A 39 8.95 -10.07 -15.75
N ALA A 40 9.52 -10.35 -14.58
CA ALA A 40 10.49 -11.41 -14.35
C ALA A 40 10.47 -11.78 -12.87
N SER A 41 10.98 -12.96 -12.52
CA SER A 41 11.20 -13.33 -11.13
C SER A 41 12.46 -12.67 -10.60
N LEU A 42 12.44 -12.35 -9.31
CA LEU A 42 13.65 -11.96 -8.60
C LEU A 42 14.61 -13.16 -8.54
N ASP A 43 15.84 -12.96 -8.99
CA ASP A 43 16.85 -14.03 -9.06
C ASP A 43 17.39 -14.36 -7.66
N GLU A 44 17.37 -15.63 -7.27
CA GLU A 44 17.83 -16.12 -5.97
C GLU A 44 19.32 -15.88 -5.68
N HIS A 45 20.10 -15.62 -6.74
CA HIS A 45 21.52 -15.35 -6.70
C HIS A 45 21.86 -13.86 -6.60
N LEU A 46 20.86 -12.97 -6.62
CA LEU A 46 21.10 -11.57 -6.29
C LEU A 46 21.70 -11.47 -4.89
N PRO A 47 22.58 -10.48 -4.65
CA PRO A 47 23.15 -10.26 -3.34
C PRO A 47 22.11 -9.56 -2.45
N HIS A 48 21.05 -10.28 -2.05
CA HIS A 48 19.87 -9.74 -1.37
C HIS A 48 20.21 -8.86 -0.15
N ALA A 49 21.21 -9.26 0.63
CA ALA A 49 21.57 -8.57 1.87
C ALA A 49 22.15 -7.14 1.68
N GLN A 50 22.60 -6.76 0.48
CA GLN A 50 23.10 -5.40 0.17
C GLN A 50 22.09 -4.54 -0.58
N LEU A 51 20.97 -5.12 -1.04
CA LEU A 51 19.93 -4.36 -1.73
C LEU A 51 19.22 -3.45 -0.73
N THR A 52 19.21 -2.15 -1.04
CA THR A 52 18.52 -1.13 -0.26
C THR A 52 17.25 -0.66 -0.97
N SER A 53 17.15 -0.82 -2.29
CA SER A 53 16.00 -0.42 -3.09
C SER A 53 15.64 -1.49 -4.12
N VAL A 54 14.37 -1.84 -4.19
CA VAL A 54 13.86 -2.85 -5.12
C VAL A 54 12.56 -2.38 -5.75
N ASP A 55 12.49 -2.38 -7.08
CA ASP A 55 11.30 -2.06 -7.87
C ASP A 55 10.91 -3.27 -8.71
N LEU A 56 9.74 -3.83 -8.47
CA LEU A 56 9.28 -5.09 -9.05
C LEU A 56 7.94 -4.87 -9.74
N THR A 57 7.86 -5.26 -11.00
CA THR A 57 6.58 -5.43 -11.70
C THR A 57 6.35 -6.91 -11.96
N LEU A 58 5.40 -7.50 -11.24
CA LEU A 58 4.96 -8.87 -11.43
C LEU A 58 3.87 -8.91 -12.50
N GLY A 59 4.08 -9.76 -13.52
CA GLY A 59 3.14 -9.95 -14.62
C GLY A 59 2.81 -11.42 -14.85
N PHE A 60 1.59 -11.67 -15.33
CA PHE A 60 0.97 -12.98 -15.43
C PHE A 60 1.76 -14.04 -16.23
N SER A 61 2.50 -13.67 -17.28
CA SER A 61 3.13 -14.69 -18.14
C SER A 61 4.28 -15.47 -17.48
N ILE A 62 4.70 -15.07 -16.27
CA ILE A 62 5.92 -15.58 -15.62
C ILE A 62 5.66 -16.14 -14.23
N MET A 63 4.49 -15.86 -13.64
CA MET A 63 4.15 -16.39 -12.31
C MET A 63 3.67 -17.84 -12.38
N SER A 64 4.59 -18.76 -12.68
CA SER A 64 4.40 -20.16 -12.26
C SER A 64 4.52 -20.24 -10.74
N TYR A 65 3.88 -21.24 -10.13
CA TYR A 65 3.92 -21.54 -8.69
C TYR A 65 5.33 -21.47 -8.06
N ARG A 66 6.41 -21.69 -8.81
CA ARG A 66 7.80 -21.60 -8.28
C ARG A 66 8.23 -20.18 -7.95
N THR A 67 7.59 -19.17 -8.54
CA THR A 67 8.01 -17.77 -8.42
C THR A 67 7.56 -17.10 -7.13
N THR A 68 6.54 -17.64 -6.45
CA THR A 68 6.00 -17.08 -5.21
C THR A 68 6.89 -17.41 -4.02
N GLU A 69 7.25 -18.69 -3.84
CA GLU A 69 8.20 -19.13 -2.81
C GLU A 69 9.55 -18.42 -2.96
N SER A 70 10.04 -18.32 -4.21
CA SER A 70 11.31 -17.64 -4.48
C SER A 70 11.22 -16.14 -4.15
N PHE A 71 10.09 -15.49 -4.44
CA PHE A 71 9.87 -14.08 -4.15
C PHE A 71 9.84 -13.80 -2.64
N THR A 72 9.00 -14.54 -1.90
CA THR A 72 8.88 -14.43 -0.44
C THR A 72 10.24 -14.67 0.22
N HIS A 73 10.93 -15.76 -0.13
CA HIS A 73 12.26 -16.05 0.43
C HIS A 73 13.31 -14.99 0.06
N ALA A 74 13.29 -14.49 -1.17
CA ALA A 74 14.22 -13.46 -1.61
C ALA A 74 14.01 -12.14 -0.86
N LEU A 75 12.75 -11.69 -0.68
CA LEU A 75 12.42 -10.52 0.14
C LEU A 75 12.91 -10.67 1.58
N HIS A 76 12.69 -11.84 2.19
CA HIS A 76 13.14 -12.10 3.56
C HIS A 76 14.66 -12.07 3.74
N ARG A 77 15.43 -12.28 2.66
CA ARG A 77 16.91 -12.17 2.68
C ARG A 77 17.41 -10.74 2.52
N MET A 78 16.55 -9.79 2.17
CA MET A 78 16.91 -8.39 2.00
C MET A 78 16.91 -7.64 3.34
N THR A 79 17.84 -7.99 4.21
CA THR A 79 17.95 -7.41 5.55
C THR A 79 18.36 -5.92 5.56
N SER A 80 18.90 -5.41 4.45
CA SER A 80 19.25 -3.99 4.29
C SER A 80 18.22 -3.19 3.48
N LEU A 81 17.07 -3.78 3.16
CA LEU A 81 16.05 -3.12 2.34
C LEU A 81 15.54 -1.86 3.04
N ARG A 82 15.42 -0.77 2.29
CA ARG A 82 14.83 0.49 2.74
C ARG A 82 13.63 0.88 1.91
N GLU A 83 13.66 0.58 0.62
CA GLU A 83 12.59 0.93 -0.31
C GLU A 83 12.16 -0.29 -1.12
N LEU A 84 10.86 -0.58 -1.09
CA LEU A 84 10.23 -1.59 -1.93
C LEU A 84 9.12 -0.95 -2.74
N LYS A 85 9.17 -1.09 -4.06
CA LYS A 85 8.08 -0.77 -4.97
C LYS A 85 7.62 -2.04 -5.65
N LEU A 86 6.35 -2.35 -5.53
CA LEU A 86 5.75 -3.56 -6.06
C LEU A 86 4.53 -3.19 -6.89
N THR A 87 4.56 -3.54 -8.17
CA THR A 87 3.42 -3.44 -9.07
C THR A 87 2.99 -4.85 -9.44
N VAL A 88 1.73 -5.19 -9.18
CA VAL A 88 1.13 -6.48 -9.53
C VAL A 88 0.13 -6.26 -10.66
N GLU A 89 0.34 -7.01 -11.73
CA GLU A 89 -0.49 -6.99 -12.94
C GLU A 89 -0.90 -8.43 -13.29
N CYS A 90 -1.97 -8.93 -12.69
CA CYS A 90 -2.52 -10.26 -12.96
C CYS A 90 -3.66 -10.22 -13.99
N HIS A 91 -3.80 -11.29 -14.78
CA HIS A 91 -4.90 -11.45 -15.72
C HIS A 91 -5.81 -12.59 -15.20
N PRO A 92 -7.15 -12.54 -15.39
CA PRO A 92 -8.09 -13.40 -14.67
C PRO A 92 -8.03 -14.88 -15.06
N GLU A 93 -7.15 -15.28 -15.98
CA GLU A 93 -7.03 -16.67 -16.45
C GLU A 93 -6.09 -17.53 -15.59
N GLY A 94 -5.61 -17.05 -14.44
CA GLY A 94 -4.81 -17.91 -13.56
C GLY A 94 -4.73 -17.42 -12.14
N TYR A 95 -4.54 -18.40 -11.26
CA TYR A 95 -4.51 -18.20 -9.82
C TYR A 95 -3.07 -18.24 -9.35
N ILE A 96 -2.67 -17.26 -8.54
CA ILE A 96 -1.39 -17.33 -7.87
C ILE A 96 -1.56 -18.12 -6.57
N ARG A 97 -0.90 -19.28 -6.47
CA ARG A 97 -0.80 -20.01 -5.21
C ARG A 97 0.46 -19.60 -4.48
N PHE A 98 0.30 -19.00 -3.31
CA PHE A 98 1.40 -18.82 -2.37
C PHE A 98 1.30 -19.90 -1.29
N ASP A 99 2.45 -20.44 -0.91
CA ASP A 99 2.57 -21.32 0.24
C ASP A 99 2.80 -20.44 1.49
N PRO A 100 1.87 -20.41 2.45
CA PRO A 100 1.97 -19.57 3.64
C PRO A 100 3.01 -20.06 4.67
N THR A 101 3.98 -20.88 4.27
CA THR A 101 4.79 -21.72 5.19
C THR A 101 5.93 -21.02 5.91
N THR A 102 6.13 -19.71 5.74
CA THR A 102 7.16 -19.01 6.50
C THR A 102 6.61 -18.51 7.84
N ASN A 103 6.99 -19.18 8.93
CA ASN A 103 6.79 -18.75 10.33
C ASN A 103 7.59 -17.48 10.67
N LEU A 104 7.43 -16.42 9.90
CA LEU A 104 8.08 -15.15 10.21
C LEU A 104 7.20 -14.34 11.13
N GLU A 105 7.87 -13.67 12.07
CA GLU A 105 7.25 -12.69 12.92
C GLU A 105 6.79 -11.51 12.04
N PRO A 106 5.48 -11.17 12.04
CA PRO A 106 4.98 -10.01 11.33
C PRO A 106 5.71 -8.75 11.78
N ARG A 107 5.95 -7.82 10.85
CA ARG A 107 6.48 -6.48 11.11
C ARG A 107 7.87 -6.46 11.75
N SER A 108 8.69 -7.48 11.53
CA SER A 108 10.02 -7.60 12.14
C SER A 108 11.14 -6.89 11.36
N VAL A 109 10.93 -6.58 10.07
CA VAL A 109 11.91 -5.83 9.26
C VAL A 109 11.45 -4.41 9.01
N HIS A 110 12.21 -3.43 9.49
CA HIS A 110 11.91 -2.02 9.30
C HIS A 110 12.38 -1.56 7.93
N ILE A 111 11.51 -0.88 7.17
CA ILE A 111 11.84 -0.24 5.90
C ILE A 111 11.36 1.21 5.90
N ASP A 112 11.98 2.05 5.09
CA ASP A 112 11.62 3.47 4.99
C ASP A 112 10.32 3.63 4.16
N VAL A 113 10.20 2.89 3.05
CA VAL A 113 9.16 3.09 2.04
C VAL A 113 8.65 1.75 1.48
N LEU A 114 7.33 1.58 1.46
CA LEU A 114 6.62 0.52 0.75
C LEU A 114 5.59 1.12 -0.21
N HIS A 115 5.78 0.94 -1.52
CA HIS A 115 4.76 1.25 -2.52
C HIS A 115 4.21 -0.04 -3.10
N VAL A 116 2.89 -0.20 -3.07
CA VAL A 116 2.19 -1.32 -3.68
C VAL A 116 1.18 -0.78 -4.67
N THR A 117 1.19 -1.31 -5.89
CA THR A 117 0.21 -1.00 -6.93
C THR A 117 -0.40 -2.31 -7.42
N ILE A 118 -1.70 -2.49 -7.21
CA ILE A 118 -2.48 -3.62 -7.73
C ILE A 118 -3.31 -3.12 -8.90
N LYS A 119 -3.15 -3.71 -10.09
CA LYS A 119 -3.92 -3.25 -11.25
C LYS A 119 -4.20 -4.30 -12.33
N ARG A 120 -4.92 -3.90 -13.38
CA ARG A 120 -5.17 -4.66 -14.62
C ARG A 120 -5.95 -5.96 -14.43
N LEU A 121 -7.05 -5.92 -13.69
CA LEU A 121 -7.91 -7.08 -13.41
C LEU A 121 -7.26 -8.10 -12.47
N THR A 122 -6.35 -7.64 -11.60
CA THR A 122 -5.86 -8.48 -10.50
C THR A 122 -7.02 -8.76 -9.55
N ASP A 123 -7.18 -10.03 -9.17
CA ASP A 123 -8.19 -10.45 -8.20
C ASP A 123 -7.74 -10.18 -6.76
N ALA A 124 -8.69 -10.22 -5.83
CA ALA A 124 -8.40 -9.92 -4.44
C ALA A 124 -7.61 -11.03 -3.75
N ASP A 125 -7.76 -12.29 -4.16
CA ASP A 125 -7.03 -13.41 -3.61
C ASP A 125 -5.52 -13.25 -3.87
N ASP A 126 -5.13 -12.87 -5.08
CA ASP A 126 -3.74 -12.59 -5.45
C ASP A 126 -3.16 -11.42 -4.64
N ALA A 127 -3.94 -10.34 -4.47
CA ALA A 127 -3.55 -9.19 -3.66
C ALA A 127 -3.34 -9.60 -2.18
N GLN A 128 -4.27 -10.37 -1.61
CA GLN A 128 -4.21 -10.87 -0.24
C GLN A 128 -2.92 -11.65 0.03
N HIS A 129 -2.51 -12.52 -0.89
CA HIS A 129 -1.29 -13.29 -0.70
C HIS A 129 -0.02 -12.42 -0.78
N ILE A 130 -0.02 -11.42 -1.66
CA ILE A 130 1.07 -10.44 -1.72
C ILE A 130 1.15 -9.69 -0.38
N TYR A 131 0.02 -9.24 0.17
CA TYR A 131 0.02 -8.56 1.46
C TYR A 131 0.47 -9.49 2.59
N SER A 132 0.07 -10.76 2.62
CA SER A 132 0.56 -11.73 3.60
C SER A 132 2.10 -11.86 3.56
N THR A 133 2.71 -11.79 2.38
CA THR A 133 4.18 -11.76 2.24
C THR A 133 4.76 -10.44 2.76
N LEU A 134 4.13 -9.31 2.44
CA LEU A 134 4.60 -7.99 2.83
C LEU A 134 4.41 -7.67 4.32
N MET A 135 3.54 -8.40 5.03
CA MET A 135 3.30 -8.22 6.47
C MET A 135 4.55 -8.38 7.33
N HIS A 136 5.60 -9.03 6.83
CA HIS A 136 6.89 -9.11 7.51
C HIS A 136 7.58 -7.75 7.67
N PHE A 137 7.24 -6.77 6.82
CA PHE A 137 7.79 -5.42 6.86
C PHE A 137 7.00 -4.49 7.79
N SER A 138 7.72 -3.54 8.39
CA SER A 138 7.20 -2.42 9.17
C SER A 138 7.64 -1.11 8.50
N PRO A 139 6.94 -0.66 7.45
CA PRO A 139 7.32 0.54 6.71
C PRO A 139 6.98 1.81 7.49
N LYS A 140 7.84 2.83 7.40
CA LYS A 140 7.50 4.17 7.87
C LYS A 140 6.42 4.79 7.00
N TYR A 141 6.62 4.76 5.68
CA TYR A 141 5.67 5.23 4.67
C TYR A 141 5.15 4.07 3.84
N VAL A 142 3.83 3.93 3.73
CA VAL A 142 3.19 2.95 2.88
C VAL A 142 2.19 3.62 1.94
N SER A 143 2.30 3.32 0.65
CA SER A 143 1.36 3.76 -0.37
C SER A 143 0.76 2.56 -1.07
N LEU A 144 -0.57 2.49 -1.08
CA LEU A 144 -1.36 1.46 -1.76
C LEU A 144 -2.17 2.11 -2.87
N THR A 145 -1.91 1.71 -4.11
CA THR A 145 -2.71 2.09 -5.27
C THR A 145 -3.47 0.90 -5.82
N LEU A 146 -4.79 1.00 -5.90
CA LEU A 146 -5.66 0.02 -6.54
C LEU A 146 -6.21 0.62 -7.84
N ALA A 147 -6.03 -0.05 -8.98
CA ALA A 147 -6.50 0.46 -10.26
C ALA A 147 -7.04 -0.60 -11.22
N ASP A 148 -8.17 -0.36 -11.89
CA ASP A 148 -8.74 -1.31 -12.87
C ASP A 148 -8.90 -2.74 -12.30
N LEU A 149 -9.49 -2.89 -11.10
CA LEU A 149 -9.61 -4.17 -10.39
C LEU A 149 -10.68 -5.11 -10.99
N ALA A 150 -10.50 -6.43 -10.88
CA ALA A 150 -11.43 -7.43 -11.41
C ALA A 150 -12.65 -7.73 -10.53
N ASP A 151 -12.48 -7.62 -9.21
CA ASP A 151 -13.48 -8.04 -8.23
C ASP A 151 -14.44 -6.89 -7.88
N SER A 152 -15.70 -7.25 -7.63
CA SER A 152 -16.74 -6.34 -7.14
C SER A 152 -16.75 -6.18 -5.63
N CYS A 153 -15.86 -6.86 -4.90
CA CYS A 153 -15.69 -6.75 -3.45
C CYS A 153 -14.43 -5.95 -3.07
N PRO A 154 -14.55 -4.64 -2.80
CA PRO A 154 -13.44 -3.77 -2.42
C PRO A 154 -12.69 -4.21 -1.17
N LEU A 155 -13.42 -4.69 -0.18
CA LEU A 155 -12.90 -5.11 1.12
C LEU A 155 -11.77 -6.12 0.97
N ALA A 156 -11.94 -7.05 0.04
CA ALA A 156 -10.99 -8.12 -0.17
C ALA A 156 -9.60 -7.62 -0.61
N PHE A 157 -9.47 -6.38 -1.12
CA PHE A 157 -8.20 -5.74 -1.48
C PHE A 157 -7.51 -4.97 -0.35
N PHE A 158 -8.11 -4.91 0.85
CA PHE A 158 -7.53 -4.26 2.03
C PHE A 158 -7.23 -5.24 3.16
N ALA A 159 -7.43 -6.54 2.95
CA ALA A 159 -7.13 -7.56 3.93
C ALA A 159 -6.04 -8.49 3.41
N THR A 160 -5.31 -9.12 4.31
CA THR A 160 -4.48 -10.30 4.02
C THR A 160 -5.35 -11.54 4.03
N ARG A 161 -4.78 -12.68 3.64
CA ARG A 161 -5.52 -13.95 3.66
C ARG A 161 -5.93 -14.38 5.07
N GLU A 162 -5.16 -13.96 6.07
CA GLU A 162 -5.42 -14.19 7.49
C GLU A 162 -6.47 -13.22 8.07
N GLY A 163 -6.94 -12.26 7.27
CA GLY A 163 -7.94 -11.28 7.68
C GLY A 163 -7.37 -10.04 8.37
N ASN A 164 -6.04 -9.88 8.45
CA ASN A 164 -5.44 -8.64 8.96
C ASN A 164 -5.54 -7.55 7.91
N MET A 165 -5.73 -6.30 8.32
CA MET A 165 -5.80 -5.18 7.39
C MET A 165 -4.42 -4.78 6.84
N PHE A 166 -4.45 -4.35 5.58
CA PHE A 166 -3.34 -3.76 4.85
C PHE A 166 -3.86 -2.47 4.18
N PRO A 167 -3.11 -1.35 4.20
CA PRO A 167 -1.70 -1.21 4.55
C PRO A 167 -1.42 -1.01 6.06
N TYR A 168 -0.16 -1.21 6.47
CA TYR A 168 0.33 -0.92 7.83
C TYR A 168 1.56 0.00 7.77
N GLY A 169 1.55 1.12 8.50
CA GLY A 169 2.66 2.07 8.55
C GLY A 169 2.32 3.36 9.29
N SER A 170 3.33 4.18 9.60
CA SER A 170 3.11 5.46 10.31
C SER A 170 2.49 6.55 9.42
N THR A 171 2.80 6.51 8.13
CA THR A 171 2.17 7.33 7.10
C THR A 171 1.58 6.41 6.05
N ILE A 172 0.26 6.49 5.87
CA ILE A 172 -0.52 5.65 4.97
C ILE A 172 -1.07 6.53 3.86
N ASP A 173 -0.92 6.09 2.61
CA ASP A 173 -1.50 6.72 1.44
C ASP A 173 -2.29 5.68 0.64
N ILE A 174 -3.61 5.81 0.61
CA ILE A 174 -4.52 4.90 -0.08
C ILE A 174 -5.11 5.61 -1.27
N ARG A 175 -4.95 5.00 -2.45
CA ARG A 175 -5.47 5.54 -3.70
C ARG A 175 -6.23 4.48 -4.48
N VAL A 176 -7.46 4.80 -4.84
CA VAL A 176 -8.31 3.95 -5.70
C VAL A 176 -8.61 4.70 -6.99
N VAL A 177 -8.08 4.19 -8.10
CA VAL A 177 -8.17 4.82 -9.42
C VAL A 177 -8.99 3.94 -10.35
N GLN A 178 -9.99 4.49 -11.03
CA GLN A 178 -10.71 3.79 -12.12
C GLN A 178 -11.25 2.39 -11.73
N LEU A 179 -12.43 2.38 -11.10
CA LEU A 179 -13.20 1.14 -10.94
C LEU A 179 -13.84 0.79 -12.29
N LEU A 180 -13.77 -0.49 -12.69
CA LEU A 180 -14.42 -0.97 -13.91
C LEU A 180 -15.93 -0.72 -13.87
N ASN A 181 -16.51 -0.85 -12.69
CA ASN A 181 -17.91 -0.53 -12.43
C ASN A 181 -17.99 0.76 -11.59
N PRO A 182 -18.20 1.94 -12.21
CA PRO A 182 -18.31 3.20 -11.47
C PRO A 182 -19.59 3.30 -10.62
N PHE A 183 -20.48 2.31 -10.71
CA PHE A 183 -21.71 2.19 -9.93
C PHE A 183 -21.59 1.17 -8.79
N GLU A 184 -20.48 0.43 -8.68
CA GLU A 184 -20.19 -0.35 -7.49
C GLU A 184 -19.86 0.61 -6.36
N VAL A 185 -20.82 0.72 -5.45
CA VAL A 185 -20.70 1.61 -4.32
C VAL A 185 -20.02 0.86 -3.18
N TRP A 186 -18.92 1.42 -2.69
CA TRP A 186 -18.18 0.90 -1.53
C TRP A 186 -18.90 1.30 -0.22
N ASP A 187 -20.22 1.22 -0.22
CA ASP A 187 -21.10 1.80 0.81
C ASP A 187 -21.12 1.00 2.12
N TYR A 188 -20.55 -0.20 2.11
CA TYR A 188 -20.66 -1.13 3.24
C TYR A 188 -19.34 -1.34 3.98
N PHE A 189 -18.25 -0.72 3.53
CA PHE A 189 -16.95 -0.97 4.11
C PHE A 189 -16.27 0.33 4.54
N PRO A 190 -16.19 0.60 5.87
CA PRO A 190 -15.52 1.78 6.40
C PRO A 190 -14.00 1.61 6.31
N VAL A 191 -13.45 1.85 5.11
CA VAL A 191 -12.04 1.56 4.77
C VAL A 191 -11.09 2.16 5.80
N LEU A 192 -11.36 3.41 6.21
CA LEU A 192 -10.48 4.13 7.11
C LEU A 192 -10.50 3.53 8.52
N THR A 193 -11.69 3.28 9.08
CA THR A 193 -11.83 2.64 10.41
C THR A 193 -11.10 1.31 10.44
N SER A 194 -11.37 0.42 9.47
CA SER A 194 -10.76 -0.90 9.47
C SER A 194 -9.24 -0.86 9.34
N VAL A 195 -8.69 0.00 8.48
CA VAL A 195 -7.22 0.13 8.35
C VAL A 195 -6.59 0.67 9.63
N ILE A 196 -7.23 1.62 10.31
CA ILE A 196 -6.70 2.25 11.53
C ILE A 196 -6.79 1.32 12.73
N GLU A 197 -7.89 0.58 12.91
CA GLU A 197 -8.07 -0.39 14.00
C GLU A 197 -6.92 -1.40 14.07
N ASP A 198 -6.47 -1.87 12.91
CA ASP A 198 -5.37 -2.83 12.78
C ASP A 198 -3.97 -2.16 12.67
N CYS A 199 -3.92 -0.82 12.60
CA CYS A 199 -2.72 -0.01 12.44
C CYS A 199 -2.57 1.07 13.52
N ASN A 200 -2.30 0.63 14.74
CA ASN A 200 -2.09 1.50 15.91
C ASN A 200 -0.90 2.49 15.84
N ILE A 201 -0.05 2.40 14.83
CA ILE A 201 1.07 3.34 14.61
C ILE A 201 0.76 4.43 13.58
N ALA A 202 -0.42 4.40 12.95
CA ALA A 202 -0.78 5.36 11.92
C ALA A 202 -0.91 6.77 12.52
N GLU A 203 -0.05 7.69 12.08
CA GLU A 203 -0.08 9.10 12.49
C GLU A 203 -0.66 9.98 11.38
N THR A 204 -0.42 9.61 10.11
CA THR A 204 -0.89 10.36 8.94
C THR A 204 -1.55 9.40 7.98
N VAL A 205 -2.79 9.70 7.58
CA VAL A 205 -3.53 8.90 6.61
C VAL A 205 -4.04 9.81 5.49
N HIS A 206 -3.68 9.46 4.26
CA HIS A 206 -4.15 10.09 3.04
C HIS A 206 -5.06 9.11 2.30
N VAL A 207 -6.20 9.60 1.82
CA VAL A 207 -7.21 8.80 1.16
C VAL A 207 -7.70 9.50 -0.10
N GLU A 208 -7.53 8.84 -1.24
CA GLU A 208 -8.05 9.24 -2.54
C GLU A 208 -8.94 8.12 -3.08
N ILE A 209 -10.18 8.07 -2.57
CA ILE A 209 -11.21 7.10 -2.98
C ILE A 209 -12.40 7.87 -3.55
N PRO A 210 -12.75 7.71 -4.84
CA PRO A 210 -13.81 8.49 -5.46
C PRO A 210 -15.19 8.29 -4.84
N ALA A 211 -15.55 7.08 -4.44
CA ALA A 211 -16.82 6.78 -3.79
C ALA A 211 -16.60 5.67 -2.77
N GLY A 212 -16.83 5.96 -1.50
CA GLY A 212 -16.75 4.98 -0.43
C GLY A 212 -17.14 5.59 0.90
N VAL A 213 -17.49 4.71 1.82
CA VAL A 213 -17.72 5.03 3.22
C VAL A 213 -16.39 4.93 3.95
N PHE A 214 -16.05 5.95 4.72
CA PHE A 214 -14.77 6.00 5.44
C PHE A 214 -14.93 5.52 6.88
N VAL A 215 -16.06 5.84 7.52
CA VAL A 215 -16.35 5.51 8.92
C VAL A 215 -17.66 4.73 9.01
N ALA A 216 -17.77 3.83 9.99
CA ALA A 216 -19.04 3.18 10.29
C ALA A 216 -20.06 4.22 10.77
N SER A 217 -21.17 4.36 10.05
CA SER A 217 -22.19 5.40 10.30
C SER A 217 -22.98 5.22 11.61
N GLU A 218 -22.78 4.13 12.35
CA GLU A 218 -23.54 3.77 13.56
C GLU A 218 -22.65 3.51 14.77
N GLY A 219 -21.38 3.96 14.72
CA GLY A 219 -20.39 3.55 15.69
C GLY A 219 -20.68 3.96 17.13
N GLU A 220 -20.50 3.03 18.07
CA GLU A 220 -20.49 3.37 19.50
C GLU A 220 -19.32 4.34 19.78
N PRO A 221 -19.42 5.22 20.81
CA PRO A 221 -18.35 6.18 21.14
C PRO A 221 -16.95 5.56 21.27
N ASP A 222 -16.88 4.30 21.66
CA ASP A 222 -15.65 3.52 21.84
C ASP A 222 -14.93 3.24 20.50
N GLU A 223 -15.63 3.30 19.36
CA GLU A 223 -15.03 3.06 18.04
C GLU A 223 -14.04 4.16 17.62
N TRP A 224 -14.16 5.37 18.20
CA TRP A 224 -13.25 6.47 17.88
C TRP A 224 -11.89 6.35 18.60
N GLU A 225 -11.76 5.46 19.60
CA GLU A 225 -10.49 5.26 20.31
C GLU A 225 -9.37 4.74 19.39
N CYS A 226 -9.73 4.00 18.33
CA CYS A 226 -8.76 3.48 17.36
C CYS A 226 -8.02 4.61 16.62
N TYR A 227 -8.64 5.79 16.47
CA TYR A 227 -8.05 6.97 15.84
C TYR A 227 -7.09 7.75 16.75
N SER A 228 -6.88 7.32 18.00
CA SER A 228 -6.09 8.07 18.99
C SER A 228 -4.63 8.35 18.59
N SER A 229 -4.04 7.52 17.73
CA SER A 229 -2.70 7.72 17.15
C SER A 229 -2.70 8.70 15.98
N VAL A 230 -3.83 8.85 15.27
CA VAL A 230 -3.91 9.64 14.06
C VAL A 230 -3.86 11.14 14.39
N ARG A 231 -2.97 11.84 13.67
CA ARG A 231 -2.72 13.27 13.80
C ARG A 231 -3.13 14.03 12.55
N THR A 232 -2.98 13.43 11.38
CA THR A 232 -3.31 14.06 10.11
C THR A 232 -4.19 13.12 9.30
N LEU A 233 -5.36 13.62 8.90
CA LEU A 233 -6.25 12.92 7.99
C LEU A 233 -6.47 13.78 6.75
N GLN A 234 -6.25 13.21 5.57
CA GLN A 234 -6.35 13.94 4.32
C GLN A 234 -7.21 13.19 3.32
N PHE A 235 -8.21 13.87 2.78
CA PHE A 235 -9.09 13.38 1.73
C PHE A 235 -8.79 14.11 0.43
N ARG A 236 -8.71 13.35 -0.67
CA ARG A 236 -8.47 13.90 -2.02
C ARG A 236 -9.46 13.33 -3.01
N GLY A 237 -10.06 14.19 -3.84
CA GLY A 237 -10.84 13.73 -4.99
C GLY A 237 -12.10 12.90 -4.68
N CYS A 238 -12.54 12.84 -3.43
CA CYS A 238 -13.73 12.09 -3.01
C CYS A 238 -14.98 12.69 -3.65
N ARG A 239 -15.99 11.88 -4.02
CA ARG A 239 -17.27 12.38 -4.55
C ARG A 239 -18.29 12.71 -3.48
N GLN A 240 -18.16 12.04 -2.33
CA GLN A 240 -18.98 12.20 -1.15
C GLN A 240 -18.06 12.03 0.07
N LEU A 241 -18.35 12.79 1.12
CA LEU A 241 -17.67 12.75 2.41
C LEU A 241 -18.67 13.25 3.47
N SER A 242 -19.71 12.46 3.69
CA SER A 242 -20.79 12.76 4.63
C SER A 242 -20.32 12.77 6.09
N GLU A 243 -19.26 12.02 6.37
CA GLU A 243 -18.68 11.74 7.68
C GLU A 243 -17.82 12.90 8.21
N LEU A 244 -17.73 14.02 7.46
CA LEU A 244 -16.84 15.12 7.84
C LEU A 244 -17.21 15.76 9.19
N ASN A 245 -18.51 15.83 9.50
CA ASN A 245 -18.97 16.30 10.82
C ASN A 245 -18.55 15.34 11.92
N GLU A 246 -18.68 14.03 11.69
CA GLU A 246 -18.32 13.01 12.67
C GLU A 246 -16.81 13.07 12.97
N PHE A 247 -15.96 13.22 11.95
CA PHE A 247 -14.53 13.44 12.17
C PHE A 247 -14.25 14.70 12.98
N ALA A 248 -14.96 15.80 12.70
CA ALA A 248 -14.78 17.04 13.43
C ALA A 248 -15.22 16.93 14.90
N ASP A 249 -16.38 16.31 15.15
CA ASP A 249 -16.97 16.21 16.48
C ASP A 249 -16.20 15.23 17.37
N HIS A 250 -15.72 14.11 16.81
CA HIS A 250 -15.11 13.03 17.59
C HIS A 250 -13.59 13.07 17.61
N LEU A 251 -12.94 13.49 16.52
CA LEU A 251 -11.48 13.41 16.42
C LEU A 251 -10.78 14.74 16.66
N ILE A 252 -11.46 15.87 16.47
CA ILE A 252 -10.84 17.17 16.71
C ILE A 252 -11.04 17.57 18.18
N SER A 253 -10.09 17.18 19.02
CA SER A 253 -10.09 17.60 20.42
C SER A 253 -9.78 19.09 20.56
N PRO A 254 -10.42 19.83 21.49
CA PRO A 254 -9.99 21.17 21.86
C PRO A 254 -8.67 21.17 22.64
N GLU A 255 -8.25 20.03 23.20
CA GLU A 255 -7.01 19.91 23.97
C GLU A 255 -5.79 19.83 23.04
N GLU A 256 -4.77 20.63 23.35
CA GLU A 256 -3.52 20.65 22.58
C GLU A 256 -2.78 19.30 22.74
N GLY A 257 -2.39 18.69 21.62
CA GLY A 257 -1.68 17.40 21.60
C GLY A 257 -2.57 16.16 21.68
N LYS A 258 -3.91 16.31 21.70
CA LYS A 258 -4.85 15.18 21.60
C LYS A 258 -5.68 15.25 20.32
N GLY A 259 -6.04 14.08 19.82
CA GLY A 259 -6.85 13.92 18.61
C GLY A 259 -6.13 14.35 17.32
N LEU A 260 -6.92 14.67 16.30
CA LEU A 260 -6.44 15.20 15.04
C LEU A 260 -5.85 16.61 15.20
N LEU A 261 -4.65 16.77 14.63
CA LEU A 261 -3.98 18.06 14.44
C LEU A 261 -4.38 18.72 13.13
N SER A 262 -4.64 17.93 12.08
CA SER A 262 -5.01 18.42 10.75
C SER A 262 -6.04 17.51 10.10
N LEU A 263 -7.14 18.09 9.63
CA LEU A 263 -8.14 17.49 8.77
C LEU A 263 -8.13 18.25 7.44
N GLU A 264 -7.71 17.58 6.37
CA GLU A 264 -7.45 18.22 5.10
C GLU A 264 -8.33 17.66 3.98
N VAL A 265 -8.97 18.54 3.20
CA VAL A 265 -9.92 18.15 2.14
C VAL A 265 -9.56 18.84 0.83
N TYR A 266 -9.10 18.09 -0.17
CA TYR A 266 -8.65 18.64 -1.44
C TYR A 266 -9.44 18.11 -2.62
N SER A 267 -10.03 19.00 -3.41
CA SER A 267 -10.68 18.65 -4.68
C SER A 267 -11.79 17.59 -4.56
N CYS A 268 -12.41 17.46 -3.37
CA CYS A 268 -13.55 16.58 -3.16
C CYS A 268 -14.83 17.21 -3.75
N HIS A 269 -15.55 16.45 -4.55
CA HIS A 269 -16.85 16.81 -5.07
C HIS A 269 -17.93 16.55 -3.99
N GLY A 270 -19.07 17.22 -4.09
CA GLY A 270 -20.20 16.99 -3.19
C GLY A 270 -20.15 17.72 -1.85
N ILE A 271 -19.01 18.33 -1.49
CA ILE A 271 -18.88 19.15 -0.28
C ILE A 271 -19.07 20.62 -0.68
N SER A 272 -20.05 21.30 -0.08
CA SER A 272 -20.27 22.73 -0.34
C SER A 272 -19.19 23.57 0.35
N GLY A 273 -18.77 24.66 -0.28
CA GLY A 273 -17.83 25.60 0.34
C GLY A 273 -18.40 26.25 1.60
N GLU A 274 -19.71 26.51 1.63
CA GLU A 274 -20.41 27.05 2.80
C GLU A 274 -20.29 26.12 4.01
N PHE A 275 -20.43 24.81 3.79
CA PHE A 275 -20.27 23.80 4.84
C PHE A 275 -18.84 23.77 5.40
N LEU A 276 -17.81 23.87 4.54
CA LEU A 276 -16.42 23.90 4.99
C LEU A 276 -16.08 25.17 5.78
N GLU A 277 -16.65 26.31 5.40
CA GLU A 277 -16.49 27.57 6.14
C GLU A 277 -17.18 27.52 7.52
N GLU A 278 -18.39 26.94 7.59
CA GLU A 278 -19.07 26.69 8.86
C GLU A 278 -18.24 25.76 9.77
N LEU A 279 -17.74 24.66 9.20
CA LEU A 279 -16.90 23.71 9.93
C LEU A 279 -15.61 24.36 10.42
N LYS A 280 -14.98 25.23 9.62
CA LYS A 280 -13.83 26.05 10.05
C LYS A 280 -14.17 26.96 11.22
N GLY A 281 -15.38 27.52 11.26
CA GLY A 281 -15.87 28.29 12.41
C GLY A 281 -15.86 27.48 13.71
N THR A 282 -16.12 26.16 13.62
CA THR A 282 -16.15 25.23 14.75
C THR A 282 -14.75 24.73 15.15
N VAL A 283 -13.95 24.28 14.18
CA VAL A 283 -12.68 23.56 14.46
C VAL A 283 -11.42 24.40 14.23
N GLY A 284 -11.56 25.64 13.76
CA GLY A 284 -10.49 26.60 13.57
C GLY A 284 -9.51 26.21 12.46
N GLU A 285 -8.22 26.48 12.67
CA GLU A 285 -7.16 26.23 11.66
C GLU A 285 -6.76 24.75 11.53
N LYS A 286 -7.42 23.85 12.28
CA LYS A 286 -7.23 22.41 12.17
C LYS A 286 -7.86 21.82 10.91
N ILE A 287 -8.81 22.52 10.29
CA ILE A 287 -9.35 22.14 8.98
C ILE A 287 -8.70 22.96 7.87
N ARG A 288 -8.28 22.28 6.80
CA ARG A 288 -7.74 22.89 5.58
C ARG A 288 -8.46 22.34 4.37
N TRP A 289 -8.75 23.21 3.41
CA TRP A 289 -9.31 22.74 2.15
C TRP A 289 -8.83 23.58 0.98
N THR A 290 -8.90 22.99 -0.21
CA THR A 290 -8.76 23.72 -1.46
C THR A 290 -10.01 23.47 -2.29
N PRO A 291 -10.79 24.52 -2.61
CA PRO A 291 -11.94 24.38 -3.49
C PRO A 291 -11.46 23.94 -4.87
N ARG A 292 -12.39 23.40 -5.66
CA ARG A 292 -12.12 23.03 -7.04
C ARG A 292 -11.78 24.24 -7.92
#